data_AF-A0A7W1G1T5-F1
#
_entry.id   AF-A0A7W1G1T5-F1
#
_cell.length_a   1.000
_cell.length_b   1.000
_cell.length_c   1.000
_cell.angle_alpha   90.00
_cell.angle_beta   90.00
_cell.angle_gamma   90.00
#
_symmetry.space_group_name_H-M   'P 1'
#
loop_
_entity.id
_entity.type
_entity.pdbx_description
1 polymer ?
#
loop_
_entity_poly.entity_id
_entity_poly.type
_entity_poly.pdbx_seq_one_letter_code
_entity_poly.pdbx_strand_id
1 'polypeptide(L)' 'MARVHPEKILEYLGQELRPALEKAVKAAVPGAEFDARALYAGFLREVAKSYPSYEQVPDSCVQT' A
#
# COMPACT_ATOMS: atom_id res chain seq x y z
N MET A 1 -21.43 -0.73 -5.96
CA MET A 1 -19.98 -0.46 -6.05
C MET A 1 -19.63 0.53 -4.96
N ALA A 2 -18.64 0.19 -4.15
CA ALA A 2 -18.16 1.05 -3.09
C ALA A 2 -17.11 2.02 -3.66
N ARG A 3 -17.01 3.20 -3.04
CA ARG A 3 -15.96 4.17 -3.35
C ARG A 3 -14.95 4.17 -2.23
N VAL A 4 -13.69 3.91 -2.54
CA VAL A 4 -12.61 3.83 -1.57
C VAL A 4 -11.49 4.78 -1.92
N HIS A 5 -10.73 5.21 -0.92
CA HIS A 5 -9.51 5.98 -1.12
C HIS A 5 -8.31 5.06 -0.88
N PRO A 6 -7.68 4.50 -1.93
CA PRO A 6 -6.69 3.43 -1.77
C PRO A 6 -5.53 3.80 -0.83
N GLU A 7 -5.00 5.03 -0.97
CA GLU A 7 -3.96 5.56 -0.08
C GLU A 7 -4.36 5.48 1.39
N LYS A 8 -5.60 5.86 1.75
CA LYS A 8 -6.07 5.87 3.14
C LYS A 8 -6.25 4.47 3.71
N ILE A 9 -6.69 3.53 2.88
CA ILE A 9 -6.77 2.12 3.25
C ILE A 9 -5.36 1.58 3.53
N LEU A 10 -4.40 1.83 2.63
CA LEU A 10 -3.02 1.38 2.82
C LEU A 10 -2.36 2.06 4.02
N GLU A 11 -2.60 3.34 4.26
CA GLU A 11 -2.12 4.07 5.45
C GLU A 11 -2.65 3.40 6.73
N TYR A 12 -3.96 3.11 6.78
CA TYR A 12 -4.59 2.42 7.91
C TYR A 12 -4.04 1.01 8.15
N LEU A 13 -3.84 0.24 7.08
CA LEU A 13 -3.29 -1.13 7.13
C LEU A 13 -1.75 -1.16 7.26
N GLY A 14 -1.10 0.00 7.40
CA GLY A 14 0.35 0.12 7.29
C GLY A 14 1.17 -0.64 8.33
N GLN A 15 0.59 -0.96 9.49
CA GLN A 15 1.28 -1.77 10.51
C GLN A 15 1.63 -3.16 9.98
N GLU A 16 0.71 -3.80 9.26
CA GLU A 16 0.89 -5.14 8.70
C GLU A 16 1.53 -5.10 7.30
N LEU A 17 1.18 -4.10 6.49
CA LEU A 17 1.65 -4.02 5.11
C LEU A 17 3.12 -3.62 4.98
N ARG A 18 3.65 -2.79 5.89
CA ARG A 18 5.06 -2.38 5.86
C ARG A 18 6.03 -3.57 5.98
N PRO A 19 5.95 -4.44 7.00
CA PRO A 19 6.84 -5.59 7.10
C PRO A 19 6.63 -6.58 5.94
N ALA A 20 5.41 -6.73 5.43
CA ALA A 20 5.13 -7.55 4.26
C ALA A 20 5.83 -7.00 3.00
N LEU A 21 5.77 -5.69 2.77
CA LEU A 21 6.46 -5.03 1.66
C LEU A 21 7.98 -5.17 1.77
N GLU A 22 8.55 -4.94 2.95
CA GLU A 22 9.99 -5.13 3.19
C GLU A 22 10.42 -6.57 2.86
N LYS A 23 9.67 -7.57 3.34
CA LYS A 23 9.98 -8.98 3.08
C LYS A 23 9.91 -9.30 1.59
N ALA A 24 8.90 -8.78 0.88
CA ALA A 24 8.77 -8.96 -0.56
C ALA A 24 9.97 -8.36 -1.32
N VAL A 25 10.41 -7.15 -0.95
CA VAL A 25 11.58 -6.50 -1.58
C VAL A 25 12.87 -7.28 -1.31
N LYS A 26 13.11 -7.72 -0.07
CA LYS A 26 14.30 -8.52 0.29
C LYS A 26 14.33 -9.88 -0.42
N ALA A 27 13.17 -10.47 -0.67
CA ALA A 27 13.07 -11.73 -1.42
C ALA A 27 13.33 -11.54 -2.92
N ALA A 28 12.85 -10.44 -3.50
CA ALA A 28 13.04 -10.12 -4.91
C ALA A 28 14.45 -9.59 -5.22
N VAL A 29 15.06 -8.86 -4.28
CA VAL A 29 16.38 -8.26 -4.42
C VAL A 29 17.24 -8.68 -3.21
N PRO A 30 17.95 -9.82 -3.31
CA PRO A 30 18.83 -10.29 -2.24
C PRO A 30 19.92 -9.26 -1.93
N GLY A 31 20.09 -8.95 -0.64
CA GLY A 31 21.08 -7.97 -0.18
C GLY A 31 20.62 -6.51 -0.27
N ALA A 32 19.35 -6.23 -0.58
CA ALA A 32 18.83 -4.87 -0.55
C ALA A 32 18.87 -4.28 0.87
N GLU A 33 19.54 -3.13 1.00
CA GLU A 33 19.57 -2.31 2.22
C GLU A 33 18.68 -1.09 2.04
N PHE A 34 17.70 -0.92 2.92
CA PHE A 34 16.78 0.21 2.91
C PHE A 34 16.12 0.41 4.28
N ASP A 35 15.68 1.63 4.55
CA ASP A 35 14.82 1.92 5.69
C ASP A 35 13.37 1.51 5.36
N ALA A 36 12.80 0.59 6.15
CA ALA A 36 11.47 0.05 5.90
C ALA A 36 10.36 1.12 5.95
N ARG A 37 10.52 2.16 6.78
CA ARG A 37 9.56 3.26 6.87
C ARG A 37 9.65 4.16 5.64
N ALA A 38 10.85 4.46 5.17
CA ALA A 38 11.09 5.23 3.95
C ALA A 38 10.59 4.48 2.71
N LEU A 39 10.83 3.16 2.62
CA LEU A 39 10.29 2.31 1.55
C LEU A 39 8.76 2.38 1.51
N TYR A 40 8.11 2.18 2.66
CA TYR A 40 6.64 2.22 2.72
C TYR A 40 6.07 3.60 2.39
N ALA A 41 6.71 4.67 2.88
CA ALA A 41 6.32 6.04 2.55
C ALA A 41 6.48 6.33 1.05
N GLY A 42 7.56 5.85 0.42
CA GLY A 42 7.76 5.95 -1.02
C GLY A 42 6.69 5.20 -1.80
N PHE A 43 6.37 3.98 -1.39
CA PHE A 43 5.29 3.18 -1.96
C PHE A 43 3.94 3.91 -1.89
N LEU A 44 3.55 4.45 -0.72
CA LEU A 44 2.31 5.22 -0.56
C LEU A 44 2.24 6.42 -1.51
N ARG A 45 3.36 7.14 -1.71
CA ARG A 45 3.41 8.27 -2.65
C ARG A 45 3.14 7.85 -4.09
N GLU A 46 3.70 6.72 -4.53
CA GLU A 46 3.44 6.22 -5.89
C GLU A 46 2.00 5.72 -6.06
N VAL A 47 1.40 5.14 -5.02
CA VAL A 47 -0.03 4.81 -5.01
C VAL A 47 -0.88 6.07 -5.12
N ALA A 48 -0.60 7.10 -4.32
CA ALA A 48 -1.36 8.36 -4.34
C ALA A 48 -1.31 9.05 -5.71
N LYS A 49 -0.17 9.00 -6.41
CA LYS A 49 -0.05 9.50 -7.80
C LYS A 49 -0.90 8.71 -8.79
N SER A 50 -0.99 7.40 -8.60
CA SER A 50 -1.75 6.51 -9.48
C SER A 50 -3.26 6.61 -9.26
N TYR A 51 -3.67 7.00 -8.05
CA TYR A 51 -5.06 7.10 -7.62
C TYR A 51 -5.32 8.46 -6.97
N PRO A 52 -5.47 9.53 -7.78
CA PRO A 52 -5.62 10.90 -7.26
C PRO A 52 -6.95 11.13 -6.53
N SER A 53 -7.87 10.15 -6.52
CA SER A 53 -9.21 10.30 -5.96
C SER A 53 -9.80 8.96 -5.50
N TYR A 54 -11.10 8.97 -5.19
CA TYR A 54 -11.84 7.77 -4.84
C TYR A 54 -11.98 6.82 -6.04
N GLU A 55 -11.53 5.59 -5.85
CA GLU A 55 -11.68 4.50 -6.80
C GLU A 55 -12.98 3.73 -6.59
N GLN A 56 -13.55 3.25 -7.69
CA GLN A 56 -14.69 2.35 -7.65
C GLN A 56 -14.18 0.92 -7.48
N VAL A 57 -14.64 0.26 -6.42
CA VAL A 57 -14.37 -1.16 -6.17
C VAL A 57 -15.69 -1.94 -6.08
N PRO A 58 -15.67 -3.24 -6.40
CA PRO A 58 -16.83 -4.10 -6.17
C PRO A 58 -17.28 -4.05 -4.72
N ASP A 59 -18.59 -4.13 -4.48
CA ASP A 59 -19.13 -4.18 -3.11
C ASP A 59 -18.61 -5.40 -2.35
N SER A 60 -18.24 -6.49 -3.05
CA SER A 60 -17.60 -7.66 -2.44
C SER A 60 -16.24 -7.36 -1.76
N CYS A 61 -15.61 -6.22 -2.08
CA CYS A 61 -14.38 -5.79 -1.43
C CYS A 61 -14.61 -5.03 -0.13
N VAL A 62 -15.86 -4.67 0.19
CA VAL A 62 -16.22 -3.86 1.37
C VAL A 62 -17.38 -4.54 2.08
N GLN A 63 -17.18 -4.95 3.33
CA GLN A 63 -18.28 -5.45 4.14
C GLN A 63 -19.16 -4.27 4.59
N THR A 64 -20.40 -4.23 4.08
CA THR A 64 -21.45 -3.27 4.47
C THR A 64 -22.37 -3.83 5.53
#